data_AF-R1DHE2-F1
#
_entry.id   AF-R1DHE2-F1
#
_cell.length_a   1.000
_cell.length_b   1.000
_cell.length_c   1.000
_cell.angle_alpha   90.00
_cell.angle_beta   90.00
_cell.angle_gamma   90.00
#
_symmetry.space_group_name_H-M   'P 1'
#
loop_
_entity.id
_entity.type
_entity.pdbx_description
1 polymer ?
#
loop_
_entity_poly.entity_id
_entity_poly.type
_entity_poly.pdbx_seq_one_letter_code
_entity_poly.pdbx_strand_id
1 'polypeptide(L)'
;MVCAILCLASAHASVLSAPAEPPLTPENINPRLVAAEYAVRGRLLDRAKELESVGRRTVKCNIGNPQALGQRPLSWVRQVLSLVLNADLLEAAEAAACGSSDGEALRALFPPDAVARARVYVDAISSAGAYSDSQGVLCVREEVAHFLRERDGCGSEARGQS
;
A
#
# COMPACT_ATOMS: atom_id res chain seq x y z
N MET A 1 63.83 -13.35 44.57
CA MET A 1 62.37 -13.27 44.83
C MET A 1 61.76 -12.51 43.65
N VAL A 2 61.45 -13.19 42.54
CA VAL A 2 60.23 -13.97 42.23
C VAL A 2 59.02 -13.06 42.07
N CYS A 3 58.54 -12.91 40.82
CA CYS A 3 57.18 -13.23 40.35
C CYS A 3 57.00 -12.66 38.93
N ALA A 4 57.20 -13.46 37.89
CA ALA A 4 56.17 -14.31 37.26
C ALA A 4 55.43 -13.57 36.13
N ILE A 5 55.97 -13.78 34.93
CA ILE A 5 55.37 -13.53 33.63
C ILE A 5 54.09 -14.36 33.52
N LEU A 6 52.95 -13.73 33.26
CA LEU A 6 51.79 -14.40 32.68
C LEU A 6 51.36 -13.66 31.42
N CYS A 7 51.91 -14.13 30.31
CA CYS A 7 51.43 -13.85 28.97
C CYS A 7 50.18 -14.72 28.75
N LEU A 8 48.98 -14.14 28.89
CA LEU A 8 47.72 -14.80 28.55
C LEU A 8 47.62 -14.90 27.03
N ALA A 9 47.97 -16.07 26.49
CA ALA A 9 47.70 -16.41 25.10
C ALA A 9 46.19 -16.48 24.88
N SER A 10 45.65 -15.57 24.07
CA SER A 10 44.26 -15.60 23.63
C SER A 10 44.07 -16.79 22.68
N ALA A 11 43.35 -17.81 23.16
CA ALA A 11 42.94 -18.94 22.34
C ALA A 11 42.01 -18.44 21.24
N HIS A 12 42.48 -18.46 19.99
CA HIS A 12 41.61 -18.32 18.82
C HIS A 12 40.70 -19.55 18.78
N ALA A 13 39.47 -19.39 19.27
CA ALA A 13 38.43 -20.37 19.00
C ALA A 13 38.20 -20.38 17.48
N SER A 14 38.64 -21.46 16.84
CA SER A 14 38.29 -21.74 15.44
C SER A 14 36.79 -21.94 15.39
N VAL A 15 36.08 -20.91 14.91
CA VAL A 15 34.67 -21.02 14.56
C VAL A 15 34.62 -21.96 13.36
N LEU A 16 34.25 -23.22 13.60
CA LEU A 16 33.87 -24.14 12.54
C LEU A 16 32.75 -23.47 11.74
N SER A 17 33.08 -23.01 10.53
CA SER A 17 32.09 -22.53 9.58
C SER A 17 31.05 -23.63 9.40
N ALA A 18 29.79 -23.31 9.64
CA ALA A 18 28.69 -24.22 9.30
C ALA A 18 28.84 -24.65 7.82
N PRO A 19 28.51 -25.91 7.48
CA PRO A 19 28.51 -26.33 6.09
C PRO A 19 27.58 -25.40 5.30
N ALA A 20 28.07 -24.91 4.16
CA ALA A 20 27.26 -24.07 3.29
C ALA A 20 26.00 -24.86 2.89
N GLU A 21 24.83 -24.27 3.13
CA GLU A 21 23.57 -24.88 2.70
C GLU A 21 23.59 -25.06 1.17
N PRO A 22 23.00 -26.16 0.65
CA PRO A 22 22.94 -26.39 -0.79
C PRO A 22 22.21 -25.23 -1.47
N PRO A 23 22.64 -24.83 -2.69
CA PRO A 23 21.95 -23.78 -3.43
C PRO A 23 20.51 -24.19 -3.71
N LEU A 24 19.60 -23.21 -3.74
CA LEU A 24 18.20 -23.45 -4.08
C LEU A 24 18.09 -23.91 -5.55
N THR A 25 17.40 -25.03 -5.76
CA THR A 25 17.10 -25.62 -7.07
C THR A 25 15.60 -25.94 -7.16
N PRO A 26 15.02 -26.07 -8.35
CA PRO A 26 13.61 -26.47 -8.50
C PRO A 26 13.26 -27.78 -7.77
N GLU A 27 14.24 -28.68 -7.59
CA GLU A 27 14.08 -29.98 -6.93
C GLU A 27 14.08 -29.88 -5.40
N ASN A 28 14.64 -28.82 -4.82
CA ASN A 28 14.75 -28.64 -3.37
C ASN A 28 13.87 -27.51 -2.80
N ILE A 29 13.06 -26.85 -3.65
CA ILE A 29 12.03 -25.89 -3.23
C ILE A 29 10.65 -26.55 -3.16
N ASN A 30 9.68 -25.84 -2.58
CA ASN A 30 8.32 -26.33 -2.43
C ASN A 30 7.69 -26.70 -3.80
N PRO A 31 7.26 -27.95 -4.02
CA PRO A 31 6.72 -28.38 -5.31
C PRO A 31 5.43 -27.63 -5.70
N ARG A 32 4.68 -27.09 -4.74
CA ARG A 32 3.51 -26.23 -5.02
C ARG A 32 3.91 -24.91 -5.66
N LEU A 33 5.08 -24.37 -5.31
CA LEU A 33 5.62 -23.17 -5.95
C LEU A 33 6.04 -23.47 -7.40
N VAL A 34 6.68 -24.62 -7.62
CA VAL A 34 7.09 -25.07 -8.96
C VAL A 34 5.87 -25.28 -9.87
N ALA A 35 4.79 -25.84 -9.33
CA ALA A 35 3.55 -26.09 -10.08
C ALA A 35 2.64 -24.86 -10.24
N ALA A 36 2.90 -23.76 -9.54
CA ALA A 36 2.03 -22.58 -9.58
C ALA A 36 2.21 -21.81 -10.90
N GLU A 37 1.09 -21.53 -11.59
CA GLU A 37 1.09 -20.75 -12.82
C GLU A 37 0.30 -19.44 -12.66
N TYR A 38 0.85 -18.34 -13.19
CA TYR A 38 0.18 -17.03 -13.23
C TYR A 38 0.29 -16.40 -14.62
N ALA A 39 -0.64 -16.79 -15.50
CA ALA A 39 -0.60 -16.43 -16.92
C ALA A 39 -0.68 -14.91 -17.20
N VAL A 40 -1.32 -14.13 -16.33
CA VAL A 40 -1.49 -12.66 -16.48
C VAL A 40 -0.14 -11.94 -16.60
N ARG A 41 0.90 -12.43 -15.91
CA ARG A 41 2.28 -11.92 -16.01
C ARG A 41 3.26 -13.03 -16.41
N GLY A 42 2.83 -13.92 -17.31
CA GLY A 42 3.66 -15.01 -17.82
C GLY A 42 4.35 -14.71 -19.15
N ARG A 43 4.67 -15.78 -19.89
CA ARG A 43 5.48 -15.74 -21.12
C ARG A 43 5.00 -14.77 -22.19
N LEU A 44 3.69 -14.51 -22.29
CA LEU A 44 3.15 -13.55 -23.26
C LEU A 44 3.64 -12.13 -22.96
N LEU A 45 3.70 -11.75 -21.68
CA LEU A 45 4.21 -10.44 -21.28
C LEU A 45 5.72 -10.34 -21.51
N ASP A 46 6.47 -11.44 -21.28
CA ASP A 46 7.91 -11.47 -21.55
C ASP A 46 8.19 -11.30 -23.03
N ARG A 47 7.44 -12.02 -23.88
CA ARG A 47 7.53 -11.83 -25.33
C ARG A 47 7.17 -10.41 -25.77
N ALA A 48 6.16 -9.80 -25.15
CA ALA A 48 5.82 -8.40 -25.42
C ALA A 48 6.98 -7.45 -25.07
N LYS A 49 7.69 -7.67 -23.94
CA LYS A 49 8.87 -6.88 -23.55
C LYS A 49 10.04 -7.07 -24.53
N GLU A 50 10.28 -8.29 -25.01
CA GLU A 50 11.28 -8.55 -26.05
C GLU A 50 10.96 -7.82 -27.35
N LEU A 51 9.68 -7.74 -27.72
CA LEU A 51 9.24 -6.97 -28.89
C LEU A 51 9.43 -5.47 -28.66
N GLU A 52 9.12 -4.96 -27.47
CA GLU A 52 9.35 -3.56 -27.09
C GLU A 52 10.84 -3.19 -27.13
N SER A 53 11.74 -4.08 -26.69
CA SER A 53 13.19 -3.82 -26.70
C SER A 53 13.78 -3.70 -28.11
N VAL A 54 13.16 -4.35 -29.11
CA VAL A 54 13.49 -4.18 -30.52
C VAL A 54 12.66 -3.08 -31.22
N GLY A 55 12.01 -2.21 -30.44
CA GLY A 55 11.29 -1.03 -30.94
C GLY A 55 9.89 -1.30 -31.46
N ARG A 56 9.33 -2.49 -31.26
CA ARG A 56 7.94 -2.79 -31.66
C ARG A 56 7.00 -2.20 -30.62
N ARG A 57 6.09 -1.34 -31.08
CA ARG A 57 5.01 -0.85 -30.23
C ARG A 57 4.09 -2.01 -29.85
N THR A 58 3.85 -2.21 -28.56
CA THR A 58 2.85 -3.15 -28.04
C THR A 58 1.82 -2.41 -27.20
N VAL A 59 0.58 -2.92 -27.19
CA VAL A 59 -0.48 -2.45 -26.28
C VAL A 59 -0.83 -3.59 -25.35
N LYS A 60 -0.65 -3.35 -24.05
CA LYS A 60 -0.81 -4.37 -23.01
C LYS A 60 -2.27 -4.46 -22.60
N CYS A 61 -2.99 -5.42 -23.17
CA CYS A 61 -4.39 -5.74 -22.83
C CYS A 61 -4.50 -6.95 -21.89
N ASN A 62 -3.40 -7.38 -21.26
CA ASN A 62 -3.33 -8.59 -20.45
C ASN A 62 -3.75 -8.40 -18.98
N ILE A 63 -3.81 -7.15 -18.49
CA ILE A 63 -4.17 -6.84 -17.10
C ILE A 63 -5.09 -5.62 -17.07
N GLY A 64 -6.08 -5.63 -16.18
CA GLY A 64 -6.92 -4.47 -15.89
C GLY A 64 -6.11 -3.37 -15.21
N ASN A 65 -5.35 -2.60 -15.98
CA ASN A 65 -4.61 -1.42 -15.53
C ASN A 65 -5.08 -0.18 -16.30
N PRO A 66 -6.26 0.38 -15.97
CA PRO A 66 -6.87 1.44 -16.77
C PRO A 66 -6.03 2.72 -16.84
N GLN A 67 -5.31 3.06 -15.77
CA GLN A 67 -4.47 4.26 -15.75
C GLN A 67 -3.27 4.15 -16.70
N ALA A 68 -2.70 2.95 -16.89
CA ALA A 68 -1.68 2.71 -17.92
C ALA A 68 -2.21 2.88 -19.35
N LEU A 69 -3.53 2.84 -19.53
CA LEU A 69 -4.23 3.07 -20.80
C LEU A 69 -4.85 4.47 -20.88
N GLY A 70 -4.47 5.39 -20.00
CA GLY A 70 -4.88 6.80 -20.07
C GLY A 70 -6.16 7.15 -19.30
N GLN A 71 -6.69 6.25 -18.47
CA GLN A 71 -7.77 6.63 -17.56
C GLN A 71 -7.29 7.77 -16.64
N ARG A 72 -7.90 8.95 -16.78
CA ARG A 72 -7.66 10.08 -15.88
C ARG A 72 -8.08 9.66 -14.47
N PRO A 73 -7.21 9.84 -13.48
CA PRO A 73 -7.50 9.25 -12.20
C PRO A 73 -8.27 10.25 -11.32
N LEU A 74 -9.07 9.75 -10.37
CA LEU A 74 -10.09 10.56 -9.68
C LEU A 74 -9.46 11.64 -8.79
N SER A 75 -9.87 12.90 -8.96
CA SER A 75 -9.29 14.05 -8.24
C SER A 75 -9.63 14.02 -6.76
N TRP A 76 -10.91 13.83 -6.41
CA TRP A 76 -11.38 13.85 -5.03
C TRP A 76 -10.67 12.83 -4.15
N VAL A 77 -10.48 11.60 -4.65
CA VAL A 77 -9.75 10.55 -3.93
C VAL A 77 -8.29 10.96 -3.67
N ARG A 78 -7.62 11.59 -4.64
CA ARG A 78 -6.25 12.08 -4.44
C ARG A 78 -6.17 13.23 -3.46
N GLN A 79 -7.13 14.14 -3.49
CA GLN A 79 -7.20 15.27 -2.58
C GLN A 79 -7.29 14.77 -1.14
N VAL A 80 -8.27 13.90 -0.84
CA VAL A 80 -8.43 13.29 0.49
C VAL A 80 -7.15 12.54 0.91
N LEU A 81 -6.62 11.65 0.06
CA LEU A 81 -5.42 10.89 0.40
C LEU A 81 -4.21 11.78 0.68
N SER A 82 -4.02 12.84 -0.10
CA SER A 82 -2.88 13.75 0.10
C SER A 82 -2.96 14.48 1.45
N LEU A 83 -4.16 14.85 1.90
CA LEU A 83 -4.38 15.49 3.19
C LEU A 83 -4.23 14.49 4.35
N VAL A 84 -4.69 13.25 4.19
CA VAL A 84 -4.50 12.19 5.21
C VAL A 84 -3.02 11.84 5.39
N LEU A 85 -2.25 11.83 4.31
CA LEU A 85 -0.82 11.50 4.35
C LEU A 85 0.06 12.66 4.85
N ASN A 86 -0.43 13.90 4.78
CA ASN A 86 0.31 15.09 5.18
C ASN A 86 -0.55 15.96 6.11
N ALA A 87 -0.41 15.74 7.42
CA ALA A 87 -1.17 16.46 8.43
C ALA A 87 -0.95 17.99 8.36
N ASP A 88 0.28 18.45 8.12
CA ASP A 88 0.57 19.89 8.00
C ASP A 88 -0.19 20.53 6.83
N LEU A 89 -0.38 19.78 5.74
CA LEU A 89 -1.17 20.23 4.59
C LEU A 89 -2.67 20.26 4.91
N LEU A 90 -3.16 19.31 5.73
CA LEU A 90 -4.55 19.33 6.21
C LEU A 90 -4.81 20.57 7.07
N GLU A 91 -3.95 20.85 8.06
CA GLU A 91 -4.08 22.04 8.92
C GLU A 91 -4.04 23.33 8.08
N ALA A 92 -3.14 23.41 7.09
CA ALA A 92 -3.07 24.55 6.19
C ALA A 92 -4.34 24.71 5.32
N ALA A 93 -4.91 23.60 4.83
CA ALA A 93 -6.13 23.61 4.03
C ALA A 93 -7.35 24.04 4.85
N GLU A 94 -7.43 23.62 6.12
CA GLU A 94 -8.48 24.05 7.05
C GLU A 94 -8.35 25.54 7.40
N ALA A 95 -7.14 26.01 7.70
CA ALA A 95 -6.89 27.43 7.97
C ALA A 95 -7.26 28.31 6.76
N ALA A 96 -6.97 27.83 5.54
CA ALA A 96 -7.34 28.52 4.30
C ALA A 96 -8.85 28.63 4.09
N ALA A 97 -9.66 27.71 4.64
CA ALA A 97 -11.12 27.76 4.54
C ALA A 97 -11.73 28.97 5.27
N CYS A 98 -11.05 29.52 6.29
CA CYS A 98 -11.52 30.63 7.12
C CYS A 98 -11.44 32.04 6.48
N GLY A 99 -11.25 32.13 5.16
CA GLY A 99 -11.48 33.38 4.42
C GLY A 99 -10.27 34.32 4.23
N SER A 100 -9.04 33.90 4.55
CA SER A 100 -7.84 34.71 4.23
C SER A 100 -7.61 34.77 2.70
N SER A 101 -7.03 35.88 2.23
CA SER A 101 -6.57 36.04 0.84
C SER A 101 -5.46 35.04 0.48
N ASP A 102 -4.61 34.74 1.45
CA ASP A 102 -3.39 33.95 1.25
C ASP A 102 -3.68 32.45 1.05
N GLY A 103 -4.92 32.01 1.36
CA GLY A 103 -5.37 30.63 1.24
C GLY A 103 -6.12 30.28 -0.05
N GLU A 104 -6.24 31.20 -1.01
CA GLU A 104 -7.06 30.98 -2.22
C GLU A 104 -6.60 29.77 -3.03
N ALA A 105 -5.28 29.60 -3.23
CA ALA A 105 -4.72 28.47 -3.96
C ALA A 105 -5.05 27.12 -3.30
N LEU A 106 -5.02 27.04 -1.96
CA LEU A 106 -5.36 25.82 -1.23
C LEU A 106 -6.86 25.51 -1.32
N ARG A 107 -7.73 26.52 -1.19
CA ARG A 107 -9.18 26.34 -1.38
C ARG A 107 -9.54 25.88 -2.80
N ALA A 108 -8.82 26.37 -3.80
CA ALA A 108 -9.00 25.93 -5.19
C ALA A 108 -8.57 24.48 -5.42
N LEU A 109 -7.51 24.03 -4.73
CA LEU A 109 -6.98 22.67 -4.83
C LEU A 109 -7.73 21.65 -3.97
N PHE A 110 -8.25 22.07 -2.82
CA PHE A 110 -8.90 21.21 -1.82
C PHE A 110 -10.31 21.72 -1.53
N PRO A 111 -11.34 21.11 -2.11
CA PRO A 111 -12.71 21.50 -1.83
C PRO A 111 -13.07 21.15 -0.37
N PRO A 112 -14.04 21.86 0.24
CA PRO A 112 -14.34 21.71 1.68
C PRO A 112 -14.74 20.29 2.09
N ASP A 113 -15.40 19.55 1.22
CA ASP A 113 -15.81 18.16 1.45
C ASP A 113 -14.62 17.20 1.50
N ALA A 114 -13.58 17.43 0.69
CA ALA A 114 -12.35 16.64 0.74
C ALA A 114 -11.56 16.91 2.04
N VAL A 115 -11.51 18.16 2.48
CA VAL A 115 -10.87 18.55 3.75
C VAL A 115 -11.60 17.92 4.93
N ALA A 116 -12.93 18.08 4.99
CA ALA A 116 -13.76 17.48 6.03
C ALA A 116 -13.62 15.95 6.07
N ARG A 117 -13.58 15.29 4.90
CA ARG A 117 -13.38 13.84 4.82
C ARG A 117 -12.00 13.43 5.35
N ALA A 118 -10.95 14.15 4.98
CA ALA A 118 -9.60 13.84 5.44
C ALA A 118 -9.48 13.98 6.97
N ARG A 119 -10.09 15.01 7.56
CA ARG A 119 -10.18 15.20 9.01
C ARG A 119 -10.78 13.99 9.72
N VAL A 120 -11.92 13.49 9.25
CA VAL A 120 -12.57 12.28 9.81
C VAL A 120 -11.61 11.09 9.83
N TYR A 121 -10.82 10.89 8.77
CA TYR A 121 -9.86 9.78 8.72
C TYR A 121 -8.66 10.00 9.63
N VAL A 122 -8.09 11.22 9.66
CA VAL A 122 -6.96 11.56 10.54
C VAL A 122 -7.35 11.39 12.01
N ASP A 123 -8.56 11.80 12.40
CA ASP A 123 -9.02 11.67 13.79
C ASP A 123 -9.30 10.20 14.18
N ALA A 124 -9.62 9.34 13.20
CA ALA A 124 -9.93 7.93 13.43
C ALA A 124 -8.70 7.01 13.45
N ILE A 125 -7.52 7.50 13.05
CA ILE A 125 -6.28 6.72 13.02
C ILE A 125 -5.22 7.39 13.89
N SER A 126 -4.34 6.60 14.52
CA SER A 126 -3.22 7.18 15.27
C SER A 126 -2.20 7.87 14.36
N SER A 127 -1.93 7.26 13.20
CA SER A 127 -1.11 7.81 12.12
C SER A 127 -1.40 7.02 10.85
N ALA A 128 -1.32 7.68 9.68
CA ALA A 128 -1.43 7.01 8.39
C ALA A 128 -0.33 5.95 8.14
N GLY A 129 0.80 6.02 8.86
CA GLY A 129 1.90 5.06 8.77
C GLY A 129 1.89 3.96 9.82
N ALA A 130 0.98 4.02 10.81
CA ALA A 130 0.90 3.02 11.87
C ALA A 130 0.13 1.77 11.42
N TYR A 131 0.43 0.63 12.05
CA TYR A 131 -0.38 -0.57 11.86
C TYR A 131 -1.81 -0.34 12.35
N SER A 132 -2.78 -0.78 11.55
CA SER A 132 -4.18 -0.90 11.98
C SER A 132 -4.44 -2.27 12.62
N ASP A 133 -5.68 -2.48 13.09
CA ASP A 133 -6.18 -3.83 13.32
C ASP A 133 -6.01 -4.70 12.05
N SER A 134 -5.85 -6.02 12.24
CA SER A 134 -5.67 -6.99 11.15
C SER A 134 -6.81 -6.98 10.12
N GLN A 135 -8.02 -6.58 10.53
CA GLN A 135 -9.19 -6.46 9.67
C GLN A 135 -9.26 -5.09 8.96
N GLY A 136 -8.38 -4.14 9.33
CA GLY A 136 -8.35 -2.77 8.83
C GLY A 136 -8.96 -1.74 9.80
N VAL A 137 -8.85 -0.46 9.42
CA VAL A 137 -9.36 0.68 10.18
C VAL A 137 -10.88 0.61 10.32
N LEU A 138 -11.40 0.73 11.55
CA LEU A 138 -12.81 0.54 11.86
C LEU A 138 -13.72 1.52 11.11
N CYS A 139 -13.41 2.82 11.12
CA CYS A 139 -14.25 3.84 10.46
C CYS A 139 -14.42 3.54 8.96
N VAL A 140 -13.35 3.10 8.27
CA VAL A 140 -13.40 2.72 6.85
C VAL A 140 -14.27 1.49 6.64
N ARG A 141 -14.17 0.49 7.52
CA ARG A 141 -15.00 -0.73 7.44
C ARG A 141 -16.48 -0.41 7.62
N GLU A 142 -16.82 0.51 8.52
CA GLU A 142 -18.19 0.97 8.75
C GLU A 142 -18.73 1.72 7.54
N GLU A 143 -17.95 2.61 6.92
CA GLU A 143 -18.32 3.29 5.67
C GLU A 143 -18.55 2.31 4.52
N VAL A 144 -17.68 1.30 4.36
CA VAL A 144 -17.86 0.24 3.37
C VAL A 144 -19.15 -0.53 3.62
N ALA A 145 -19.41 -0.93 4.88
CA ALA A 145 -20.64 -1.63 5.24
C ALA A 145 -21.88 -0.78 4.97
N HIS A 146 -21.84 0.52 5.29
CA HIS A 146 -22.91 1.47 5.01
C HIS A 146 -23.18 1.59 3.51
N PHE A 147 -22.14 1.83 2.72
CA PHE A 147 -22.25 1.93 1.26
C PHE A 147 -22.84 0.67 0.63
N LEU A 148 -22.42 -0.52 1.07
CA LEU A 148 -22.96 -1.79 0.58
C LEU A 148 -24.44 -1.95 0.93
N ARG A 149 -24.85 -1.57 2.15
CA ARG A 149 -26.27 -1.59 2.55
C ARG A 149 -27.13 -0.67 1.68
N GLU A 150 -26.65 0.55 1.42
CA GLU A 150 -27.37 1.50 0.56
C GLU A 150 -27.46 1.03 -0.89
N ARG A 151 -26.35 0.51 -1.44
CA ARG A 151 -26.30 -0.01 -2.81
C ARG A 151 -27.23 -1.21 -2.99
N ASP A 152 -27.30 -2.09 -2.00
CA ASP A 152 -28.00 -3.37 -2.09
C ASP A 152 -29.43 -3.33 -1.50
N GLY A 153 -29.81 -2.24 -0.84
CA GLY A 153 -31.15 -2.06 -0.24
C GLY A 153 -31.40 -2.89 1.03
N CYS A 154 -30.37 -3.49 1.63
CA CYS A 154 -30.49 -4.44 2.74
C CYS A 154 -30.69 -3.79 4.13
N GLY A 155 -31.42 -2.67 4.21
CA GLY A 155 -31.51 -1.82 5.42
C GLY A 155 -32.88 -1.69 6.08
N SER A 156 -33.99 -2.06 5.42
CA SER A 156 -35.34 -2.00 6.05
C SER A 156 -36.40 -2.75 5.24
N GLU A 157 -36.32 -4.08 5.18
CA GLU A 157 -37.49 -4.90 4.88
C GLU A 157 -37.70 -5.95 5.97
N ALA A 158 -38.17 -5.50 7.13
CA ALA A 158 -39.11 -6.30 7.90
C ALA A 158 -40.46 -6.26 7.15
N ARG A 159 -40.58 -6.99 6.03
CA ARG A 159 -41.90 -7.30 5.49
C ARG A 159 -42.56 -8.27 6.46
N GLY A 160 -43.40 -7.72 7.33
CA GLY A 160 -44.42 -8.51 8.00
C GLY A 160 -45.20 -9.29 6.95
N GLN A 161 -45.14 -10.62 7.03
CA GLN A 161 -46.00 -11.53 6.31
C GLN A 161 -46.49 -12.60 7.28
N SER A 162 -47.66 -12.31 7.84
CA SER A 162 -48.87 -13.14 8.00
C SER A 162 -49.51 -12.93 9.36
#